data_AF-A0A1K0FJT1-F1
#
_entry.id   AF-A0A1K0FJT1-F1
#
_cell.length_a   1.000
_cell.length_b   1.000
_cell.length_c   1.000
_cell.angle_alpha   90.00
_cell.angle_beta   90.00
_cell.angle_gamma   90.00
#
_symmetry.space_group_name_H-M   'P 1'
#
loop_
_entity.id
_entity.type
_entity.pdbx_description
1 polymer ?
#
loop_
_entity_poly.entity_id
_entity_poly.type
_entity_poly.pdbx_seq_one_letter_code
_entity_poly.pdbx_strand_id
1 'polypeptide(L)' 'MAAWRAVWGAQRANPVYAARFTHLTTRAQNKLTVTQAQAVIAAAILRQLHAVVTTGQPWDPAIATHGTRTAVMSLAA' A
#
# COMPACT_ATOMS: atom_id res chain seq x y z
N MET A 1 -9.96 -17.77 10.60
CA MET A 1 -10.11 -16.30 10.69
C MET A 1 -8.96 -15.69 11.50
N ALA A 2 -7.77 -15.51 10.94
CA ALA A 2 -6.62 -14.96 11.70
C ALA A 2 -5.76 -13.98 10.87
N ALA A 3 -5.43 -14.33 9.63
CA ALA A 3 -4.57 -13.49 8.78
C ALA A 3 -5.15 -12.09 8.49
N TRP A 4 -6.48 -11.98 8.31
CA TRP A 4 -7.13 -10.69 8.02
C TRP A 4 -7.06 -9.69 9.18
N ARG A 5 -6.95 -10.15 10.43
CA ARG A 5 -6.77 -9.28 11.61
C ARG A 5 -5.39 -8.63 11.64
N ALA A 6 -4.36 -9.36 11.21
CA ALA A 6 -3.01 -8.82 11.07
C ALA A 6 -2.97 -7.69 10.02
N VAL A 7 -3.74 -7.82 8.92
CA VAL A 7 -3.88 -6.77 7.90
C VAL A 7 -4.41 -5.46 8.51
N TRP A 8 -5.42 -5.51 9.38
CA TRP A 8 -5.93 -4.32 10.08
C TRP A 8 -4.93 -3.70 11.06
N GLY A 9 -4.17 -4.54 11.76
CA GLY A 9 -3.10 -4.10 12.65
C GLY A 9 -2.01 -3.35 11.86
N ALA A 10 -1.55 -3.96 10.76
CA ALA A 10 -0.56 -3.37 9.86
C ALA A 10 -1.07 -2.09 9.19
N GLN A 11 -2.34 -2.03 8.80
CA GLN A 11 -2.95 -0.84 8.21
C GLN A 11 -3.00 0.33 9.21
N ARG A 12 -3.44 0.08 10.46
CA ARG A 12 -3.55 1.15 11.48
C ARG A 12 -2.19 1.60 12.01
N ALA A 13 -1.23 0.68 12.10
CA ALA A 13 0.12 0.99 12.54
C ALA A 13 0.93 1.76 11.48
N ASN A 14 0.50 1.77 10.21
CA ASN A 14 1.24 2.37 9.12
C ASN A 14 0.51 3.60 8.53
N PRO A 15 1.02 4.82 8.76
CA PRO A 15 0.37 6.06 8.32
C PRO A 15 0.22 6.15 6.80
N VAL A 16 1.06 5.48 6.02
CA VAL A 16 0.98 5.46 4.55
C VAL A 16 -0.28 4.71 4.09
N TYR A 17 -0.58 3.57 4.70
CA TYR A 17 -1.78 2.80 4.36
C TYR A 17 -3.06 3.46 4.87
N ALA A 18 -3.01 4.15 6.00
CA ALA A 18 -4.11 4.97 6.49
C ALA A 18 -4.40 6.15 5.54
N ALA A 19 -3.37 6.90 5.13
CA ALA A 19 -3.51 8.00 4.18
C ALA A 19 -4.08 7.54 2.83
N ARG A 20 -3.60 6.40 2.32
CA ARG A 20 -4.12 5.80 1.08
C ARG A 20 -5.58 5.36 1.22
N PHE A 21 -5.96 4.78 2.36
CA PHE A 21 -7.35 4.40 2.62
C PHE A 21 -8.28 5.62 2.68
N THR A 22 -7.86 6.68 3.37
CA THR A 22 -8.59 7.94 3.40
C THR A 22 -8.74 8.50 1.98
N HIS A 23 -7.64 8.58 1.22
CA HIS A 23 -7.69 9.08 -0.16
C HIS A 23 -8.66 8.28 -1.06
N LEU A 24 -8.65 6.94 -0.99
CA LEU A 24 -9.52 6.08 -1.79
C LEU A 24 -11.02 6.24 -1.44
N THR A 25 -11.31 6.59 -0.19
CA THR A 25 -12.68 6.74 0.32
C THR A 25 -13.20 8.17 0.27
N THR A 26 -12.33 9.18 0.13
CA THR A 26 -12.70 10.60 0.06
C THR A 26 -12.53 11.23 -1.33
N ARG A 27 -11.87 10.57 -2.28
CA ARG A 27 -11.70 11.09 -3.65
C ARG A 27 -13.04 11.42 -4.32
N ALA A 28 -13.08 12.53 -5.06
CA ALA A 28 -14.29 13.02 -5.72
C ALA A 28 -14.69 12.17 -6.95
N GLN A 29 -13.72 11.57 -7.65
CA GLN A 29 -13.95 10.72 -8.81
C GLN A 29 -13.64 9.25 -8.48
N ASN A 30 -14.47 8.33 -8.95
CA ASN A 30 -14.35 6.88 -8.71
C ASN A 30 -14.25 6.50 -7.22
N LYS A 31 -14.94 7.22 -6.33
CA LYS A 31 -14.93 6.97 -4.89
C LYS A 31 -15.19 5.49 -4.59
N LEU A 32 -14.26 4.85 -3.87
CA LEU A 32 -14.44 3.46 -3.50
C LEU A 32 -15.33 3.36 -2.26
N THR A 33 -16.13 2.30 -2.20
CA THR A 33 -16.78 1.92 -0.94
C THR A 33 -15.70 1.52 0.07
N VAL A 34 -16.04 1.58 1.36
CA VAL A 34 -15.13 1.15 2.43
C VAL A 34 -14.58 -0.25 2.13
N THR A 35 -15.45 -1.22 1.82
CA THR A 35 -15.05 -2.60 1.52
C THR A 35 -14.11 -2.70 0.31
N GLN A 36 -14.31 -1.90 -0.73
CA GLN A 36 -13.42 -1.88 -1.90
C GLN A 36 -12.05 -1.28 -1.54
N ALA A 37 -12.02 -0.17 -0.80
CA ALA A 37 -10.78 0.43 -0.35
C ALA A 37 -10.00 -0.54 0.56
N GLN A 38 -10.69 -1.28 1.41
CA GLN A 38 -10.12 -2.33 2.24
C GLN A 38 -9.47 -3.46 1.41
N ALA A 39 -10.15 -3.94 0.37
CA ALA A 39 -9.60 -4.94 -0.54
C ALA A 39 -8.34 -4.44 -1.28
N VAL A 40 -8.34 -3.17 -1.72
CA VAL A 40 -7.18 -2.54 -2.36
C VAL A 40 -5.99 -2.45 -1.41
N ILE A 41 -6.21 -2.04 -0.15
CA ILE A 41 -5.13 -1.97 0.85
C ILE A 41 -4.58 -3.36 1.18
N ALA A 42 -5.45 -4.36 1.32
CA ALA A 42 -5.03 -5.74 1.55
C ALA A 42 -4.18 -6.27 0.39
N ALA A 43 -4.59 -6.03 -0.86
CA ALA A 43 -3.82 -6.41 -2.04
C ALA A 43 -2.46 -5.70 -2.09
N ALA A 44 -2.38 -4.44 -1.69
CA ALA A 44 -1.13 -3.69 -1.60
C ALA A 44 -0.18 -4.30 -0.55
N ILE A 45 -0.68 -4.62 0.65
CA ILE A 45 0.10 -5.27 1.71
C ILE A 45 0.61 -6.64 1.24
N LEU A 46 -0.25 -7.46 0.63
CA LEU A 46 0.13 -8.78 0.10
C LEU A 46 1.21 -8.66 -0.99
N ARG A 47 1.09 -7.69 -1.89
CA ARG A 47 2.11 -7.44 -2.92
C ARG A 47 3.46 -7.08 -2.31
N GLN A 48 3.46 -6.27 -1.25
CA GLN A 48 4.70 -5.92 -0.57
C GLN A 48 5.32 -7.10 0.17
N LEU A 49 4.52 -7.89 0.90
CA LEU A 49 5.00 -9.11 1.54
C LEU A 49 5.60 -10.07 0.51
N HIS A 50 4.93 -10.24 -0.62
CA HIS A 50 5.46 -11.03 -1.72
C HIS A 50 6.79 -10.48 -2.22
N ALA A 51 6.91 -9.17 -2.46
CA ALA A 51 8.17 -8.55 -2.90
C ALA A 51 9.31 -8.75 -1.89
N VAL A 52 9.05 -8.56 -0.59
CA VAL A 52 10.04 -8.80 0.47
C VAL A 52 10.50 -10.25 0.47
N VAL A 53 9.55 -11.20 0.43
CA VAL A 53 9.83 -12.64 0.53
C VAL A 53 10.52 -13.17 -0.73
N THR A 54 10.10 -12.74 -1.91
CA THR A 54 10.59 -13.31 -3.18
C THR A 54 11.82 -12.61 -3.74
N THR A 55 11.96 -11.30 -3.51
CA THR A 55 13.04 -10.49 -4.09
C THR A 55 14.00 -9.92 -3.05
N GLY A 56 13.73 -10.11 -1.75
CA GLY A 56 14.53 -9.53 -0.67
C GLY A 56 14.43 -8.01 -0.56
N GLN A 57 13.52 -7.37 -1.31
CA GLN A 57 13.38 -5.92 -1.31
C GLN A 57 12.82 -5.44 0.04
N PRO A 58 13.55 -4.60 0.80
CA PRO A 58 13.04 -4.08 2.07
C PRO A 58 11.81 -3.18 1.83
N TRP A 59 10.99 -3.06 2.88
CA TRP A 59 9.81 -2.20 2.84
C TRP A 59 10.22 -0.73 2.62
N ASP A 60 9.58 -0.08 1.64
CA ASP A 60 9.82 1.32 1.27
C ASP A 60 8.47 2.08 1.18
N PRO A 61 8.30 3.20 1.90
CA PRO A 61 7.06 3.98 1.89
C PRO A 61 6.74 4.57 0.50
N ALA A 62 7.74 4.85 -0.34
CA ALA A 62 7.54 5.33 -1.70
C ALA A 62 6.90 4.26 -2.59
N ILE A 63 7.37 3.01 -2.47
CA ILE A 63 6.81 1.83 -3.16
C ILE A 63 5.40 1.52 -2.62
N ALA A 64 5.18 1.68 -1.30
CA ALA A 64 3.87 1.49 -0.68
C ALA A 64 2.81 2.47 -1.19
N THR A 65 3.22 3.71 -1.43
CA THR A 65 2.34 4.79 -1.87
C THR A 65 2.03 4.66 -3.37
N HIS A 66 3.05 4.46 -4.21
CA HIS A 66 2.93 4.57 -5.67
C HIS A 66 2.92 3.22 -6.40
N GLY A 67 3.17 2.11 -5.70
CA GLY A 67 3.22 0.76 -6.29
C GLY A 67 4.44 0.51 -7.19
N THR A 68 5.29 1.51 -7.37
CA THR A 68 6.54 1.47 -8.14
C THR A 68 7.58 2.30 -7.40
N ARG A 69 8.84 1.87 -7.43
CA ARG A 69 9.94 2.78 -7.11
C ARG A 69 10.01 3.74 -8.27
N THR A 70 9.72 5.03 -8.04
CA THR A 70 10.19 6.07 -8.95
C THR A 70 11.70 5.96 -8.91
N ALA A 71 12.28 5.24 -9.88
CA ALA A 71 13.70 5.33 -10.13
C ALA A 71 13.91 6.80 -10.47
N VAL A 72 14.43 7.57 -9.53
CA VAL A 72 14.94 8.89 -9.83
C VAL A 72 16.12 8.60 -10.75
N MET A 73 15.87 8.61 -12.06
CA MET A 73 16.94 8.67 -13.05
C MET A 73 17.68 9.96 -12.72
N SER A 74 18.78 9.82 -11.97
CA SER A 74 19.77 10.87 -11.81
C SER A 74 20.34 11.10 -13.20
N LEU A 75 19.76 12.06 -13.93
CA LEU A 75 20.31 12.55 -15.18
C LEU A 75 21.54 13.38 -14.81
N ALA A 76 22.69 12.71 -14.65
CA ALA A 76 23.96 13.39 -14.68
C ALA A 76 24.16 13.88 -16.13
N ALA A 77 24.10 15.21 -16.31
CA ALA A 77 24.50 15.93 -17.50
C ALA A 77 25.81 16.64 -17.22
#